data_AF-A0A291TH51-F1
#
_entry.id   AF-A0A291TH51-F1
#
_cell.length_a   1.000
_cell.length_b   1.000
_cell.length_c   1.000
_cell.angle_alpha   90.00
_cell.angle_beta   90.00
_cell.angle_gamma   90.00
#
_symmetry.space_group_name_H-M   'P 1'
#
loop_
_entity.id
_entity.type
_entity.pdbx_description
1 polymer ?
#
loop_
_entity_poly.entity_id
_entity_poly.type
_entity_poly.pdbx_seq_one_letter_code
_entity_poly.pdbx_strand_id
1 'polypeptide(L)'
;MTQAQLAVWRNRLLFDWAQVRETLIGQLKASRHDDWAEKVDHCEPDQLVELTSRLDLPKVELSVVRLKRIDAALCQMDLGLYGLCSDCEEQLAIEQLEQDPTLQRCPRCETRYRKGFHAHEL
;
A
#
# COMPACT_ATOMS: atom_id res chain seq x y z
N MET A 1 13.80 -1.08 16.41
CA MET A 1 12.76 -0.07 16.11
C MET A 1 12.10 0.36 17.41
N THR A 2 11.90 1.65 17.63
CA THR A 2 11.28 2.20 18.85
C THR A 2 9.79 2.49 18.66
N GLN A 3 9.05 2.58 19.76
CA GLN A 3 7.63 2.96 19.73
C GLN A 3 7.40 4.36 19.14
N ALA A 4 8.35 5.28 19.34
CA ALA A 4 8.32 6.62 18.77
C ALA A 4 8.48 6.60 17.23
N GLN A 5 9.39 5.77 16.70
CA GLN A 5 9.56 5.60 15.26
C GLN A 5 8.29 5.04 14.60
N LEU A 6 7.69 4.02 15.21
CA LEU A 6 6.44 3.44 14.74
C LEU A 6 5.30 4.47 14.68
N ALA A 7 5.16 5.31 15.71
CA ALA A 7 4.14 6.36 15.73
C ALA A 7 4.35 7.39 14.61
N VAL A 8 5.59 7.81 14.38
CA VAL A 8 5.94 8.75 13.29
C VAL A 8 5.60 8.14 11.94
N TRP A 9 6.00 6.89 11.69
CA TRP A 9 5.73 6.23 10.42
C TRP A 9 4.24 5.94 10.22
N ARG A 10 3.51 5.57 11.27
CA ARG A 10 2.06 5.41 11.20
C ARG A 10 1.37 6.70 10.78
N ASN A 11 1.73 7.83 11.38
CA ASN A 11 1.15 9.13 11.02
C ASN A 11 1.47 9.51 9.57
N ARG A 12 2.70 9.24 9.11
CA ARG A 12 3.08 9.44 7.70
C ARG A 12 2.24 8.58 6.75
N LEU A 13 2.03 7.31 7.09
CA LEU A 13 1.22 6.40 6.29
C LEU A 13 -0.25 6.85 6.20
N LEU A 14 -0.84 7.33 7.31
CA LEU A 14 -2.20 7.85 7.32
C LEU A 14 -2.33 9.14 6.50
N PHE A 15 -1.33 10.02 6.55
CA PHE A 15 -1.28 11.21 5.71
C PHE A 15 -1.16 10.84 4.22
N ASP A 16 -0.24 9.94 3.88
CA ASP A 16 -0.07 9.42 2.52
C ASP A 16 -1.37 8.77 2.02
N TRP A 17 -2.08 8.02 2.88
CA TRP A 17 -3.35 7.39 2.54
C TRP A 17 -4.39 8.43 2.11
N ALA A 18 -4.57 9.49 2.90
CA ALA A 18 -5.54 10.54 2.60
C ALA A 18 -5.24 11.21 1.25
N GLN A 19 -3.96 11.51 0.98
CA GLN A 19 -3.51 12.13 -0.27
C GLN A 19 -3.72 11.23 -1.49
N VAL A 20 -3.37 9.94 -1.38
CA VAL A 20 -3.52 9.00 -2.50
C VAL A 20 -5.00 8.67 -2.74
N ARG A 21 -5.82 8.59 -1.68
CA ARG A 21 -7.27 8.43 -1.79
C ARG A 21 -7.92 9.60 -2.52
N GLU A 22 -7.56 10.83 -2.18
CA GLU A 22 -8.05 12.02 -2.91
C GLU A 22 -7.65 12.00 -4.39
N THR A 23 -6.40 11.61 -4.68
CA THR A 23 -5.92 11.43 -6.05
C THR A 23 -6.74 10.37 -6.81
N LEU A 24 -7.01 9.23 -6.18
CA LEU A 24 -7.84 8.15 -6.73
C LEU A 24 -9.26 8.64 -7.05
N ILE A 25 -9.89 9.36 -6.12
CA ILE A 25 -11.23 9.96 -6.31
C ILE A 25 -11.22 10.89 -7.53
N GLY A 26 -10.21 11.75 -7.66
CA GLY A 26 -10.05 12.62 -8.82
C GLY A 26 -9.91 11.86 -10.14
N GLN A 27 -9.10 10.81 -10.17
CA GLN A 27 -8.91 9.96 -11.36
C GLN A 27 -10.20 9.21 -11.76
N LEU A 28 -10.97 8.74 -10.78
CA LEU A 28 -12.25 8.06 -11.00
C LEU A 28 -13.29 9.03 -11.57
N LYS A 29 -13.44 10.21 -10.99
CA LYS A 29 -14.32 11.28 -11.52
C LYS A 29 -13.93 11.69 -12.94
N ALA A 30 -12.65 11.89 -13.20
CA ALA A 30 -12.14 12.22 -14.55
C ALA A 30 -12.43 11.11 -15.59
N SER A 31 -12.57 9.86 -15.13
CA SER A 31 -12.91 8.71 -15.97
C SER A 31 -14.40 8.40 -15.99
N ARG A 32 -15.25 9.28 -15.42
CA ARG A 32 -16.72 9.15 -15.32
C ARG A 32 -17.18 7.93 -14.51
N HIS A 33 -16.42 7.57 -13.48
CA HIS A 33 -16.76 6.53 -12.52
C HIS A 33 -17.15 7.15 -11.17
N ASP A 34 -18.17 8.01 -11.17
CA ASP A 34 -18.61 8.75 -9.98
C ASP A 34 -19.08 7.81 -8.84
N ASP A 35 -19.79 6.74 -9.17
CA ASP A 35 -20.21 5.71 -8.20
C ASP A 35 -19.02 5.09 -7.44
N TRP A 36 -17.88 4.93 -8.13
CA TRP A 36 -16.66 4.42 -7.51
C TRP A 36 -15.97 5.49 -6.68
N ALA A 37 -15.97 6.73 -7.15
CA ALA A 37 -15.40 7.86 -6.44
C ALA A 37 -16.13 8.07 -5.10
N GLU A 38 -17.45 7.95 -5.06
CA GLU A 38 -18.25 8.04 -3.83
C GLU A 38 -17.95 6.89 -2.86
N LYS A 39 -17.84 5.64 -3.36
CA LYS A 39 -17.47 4.49 -2.53
C LYS A 39 -16.08 4.64 -1.91
N VAL A 40 -15.11 5.10 -2.71
CA VAL A 40 -13.75 5.37 -2.22
C VAL A 40 -13.75 6.53 -1.22
N ASP A 41 -14.64 7.51 -1.37
CA ASP A 41 -14.78 8.61 -0.41
C ASP A 41 -15.40 8.18 0.93
N HIS A 42 -15.94 6.98 1.06
CA HIS A 42 -16.48 6.50 2.33
C HIS A 42 -15.78 5.25 2.86
N CYS A 43 -14.71 4.81 2.22
CA CYS A 43 -13.96 3.64 2.66
C CYS A 43 -12.82 3.99 3.62
N GLU A 44 -12.62 3.13 4.61
CA GLU A 44 -11.42 3.08 5.45
C GLU A 44 -10.28 2.29 4.74
N PRO A 45 -9.02 2.37 5.22
CA PRO A 45 -7.89 1.66 4.59
C PRO A 45 -8.12 0.16 4.37
N ASP A 46 -8.70 -0.51 5.36
CA ASP A 46 -8.92 -1.96 5.39
C ASP A 46 -9.98 -2.46 4.38
N GLN A 47 -10.93 -1.60 4.00
CA GLN A 47 -11.99 -1.90 3.05
C GLN A 47 -11.56 -1.67 1.58
N LEU A 48 -10.50 -0.90 1.37
CA LEU A 48 -10.13 -0.42 0.05
C LEU A 48 -9.60 -1.54 -0.85
N VAL A 49 -8.87 -2.51 -0.30
CA VAL A 49 -8.32 -3.64 -1.08
C VAL A 49 -9.45 -4.42 -1.78
N GLU A 50 -10.50 -4.74 -1.03
CA GLU A 50 -11.67 -5.44 -1.54
C GLU A 50 -12.41 -4.58 -2.56
N LEU A 51 -12.69 -3.32 -2.21
CA LEU A 51 -13.36 -2.37 -3.09
C LEU A 51 -12.62 -2.28 -4.44
N THR A 52 -11.31 -2.04 -4.41
CA THR A 52 -10.49 -1.82 -5.62
C THR A 52 -10.12 -3.08 -6.39
N SER A 53 -10.41 -4.29 -5.86
CA SER A 53 -10.14 -5.55 -6.56
C SER A 53 -10.88 -5.69 -7.90
N ARG A 54 -11.99 -4.95 -8.06
CA ARG A 54 -12.85 -4.93 -9.25
C ARG A 54 -12.61 -3.73 -10.16
N LEU A 55 -11.69 -2.83 -9.79
CA LEU A 55 -11.31 -1.67 -10.58
C LEU A 55 -10.19 -2.06 -11.55
N ASP A 56 -10.57 -2.49 -12.75
CA ASP A 56 -9.62 -2.74 -13.85
C ASP A 56 -9.50 -1.50 -14.73
N LEU A 57 -8.81 -0.48 -14.21
CA LEU A 57 -8.59 0.79 -14.89
C LEU A 57 -7.10 1.16 -14.81
N PRO A 58 -6.36 1.15 -15.94
CA PRO A 58 -4.94 1.49 -15.96
C PRO A 58 -4.63 2.88 -15.36
N LYS A 59 -5.58 3.82 -15.48
CA LYS A 59 -5.44 5.19 -14.95
C LYS A 59 -5.40 5.27 -13.42
N VAL A 60 -5.95 4.29 -12.72
CA VAL A 60 -6.01 4.29 -11.24
C VAL A 60 -5.11 3.24 -10.61
N GLU A 61 -4.53 2.34 -11.41
CA GLU A 61 -3.73 1.20 -10.96
C GLU A 61 -2.63 1.61 -9.98
N LEU A 62 -1.87 2.67 -10.29
CA LEU A 62 -0.78 3.14 -9.42
C LEU A 62 -1.30 3.62 -8.06
N SER A 63 -2.40 4.36 -8.03
CA SER A 63 -3.04 4.83 -6.79
C SER A 63 -3.55 3.65 -5.97
N VAL A 64 -4.20 2.68 -6.62
CA VAL A 64 -4.69 1.45 -5.99
C VAL A 64 -3.54 0.64 -5.41
N VAL A 65 -2.47 0.38 -6.17
CA VAL A 65 -1.29 -0.34 -5.69
C VAL A 65 -0.65 0.38 -4.51
N ARG A 66 -0.51 1.70 -4.56
CA ARG A 66 0.06 2.48 -3.44
C ARG A 66 -0.80 2.36 -2.19
N LEU A 67 -2.13 2.50 -2.30
CA LEU A 67 -3.01 2.37 -1.14
C LEU A 67 -2.99 0.95 -0.56
N LYS A 68 -2.97 -0.10 -1.39
CA LYS A 68 -2.81 -1.50 -0.92
C LYS A 68 -1.51 -1.70 -0.13
N ARG A 69 -0.42 -1.05 -0.55
CA ARG A 69 0.86 -1.10 0.17
C ARG A 69 0.80 -0.37 1.52
N ILE A 70 0.10 0.76 1.60
CA ILE A 70 -0.11 1.51 2.84
C ILE A 70 -0.97 0.71 3.82
N ASP A 71 -2.09 0.18 3.36
CA ASP A 71 -3.00 -0.65 4.16
C ASP A 71 -2.26 -1.82 4.80
N ALA A 72 -1.56 -2.62 3.99
CA ALA A 72 -0.80 -3.75 4.50
C ALA A 72 0.31 -3.34 5.50
N ALA A 73 0.95 -2.18 5.33
CA ALA A 73 1.90 -1.67 6.31
C ALA A 73 1.23 -1.30 7.65
N LEU A 74 0.06 -0.65 7.59
CA LEU A 74 -0.75 -0.34 8.78
C LEU A 74 -1.22 -1.61 9.49
N CYS A 75 -1.73 -2.60 8.75
CA CYS A 75 -2.11 -3.90 9.30
C CYS A 75 -0.91 -4.61 9.97
N GLN A 76 0.27 -4.58 9.35
CA GLN A 76 1.48 -5.13 9.96
C GLN A 76 1.85 -4.41 11.26
N MET A 77 1.63 -3.09 11.36
CA MET A 77 1.85 -2.34 12.60
C MET A 77 0.87 -2.78 13.69
N ASP A 78 -0.41 -2.96 13.33
CA ASP A 78 -1.46 -3.38 14.27
C ASP A 78 -1.24 -4.82 14.78
N LEU A 79 -0.71 -5.70 13.92
CA LEU A 79 -0.35 -7.07 14.27
C LEU A 79 1.00 -7.19 15.00
N GLY A 80 1.77 -6.10 15.13
CA GLY A 80 3.12 -6.13 15.71
C GLY A 80 4.17 -6.83 14.83
N LEU A 81 3.88 -7.01 13.54
CA LEU A 81 4.75 -7.66 12.55
C LEU A 81 5.49 -6.65 11.65
N TYR A 82 5.25 -5.36 11.83
CA TYR A 82 5.89 -4.32 11.03
C TYR A 82 7.41 -4.34 11.18
N GLY A 83 8.10 -4.13 10.05
CA GLY A 83 9.55 -4.21 9.96
C GLY A 83 10.11 -5.62 9.74
N LEU A 84 9.24 -6.62 9.50
CA LEU A 84 9.63 -7.96 9.05
C LEU A 84 9.27 -8.15 7.58
N CYS A 85 10.13 -8.86 6.84
CA CYS A 85 9.86 -9.28 5.47
C CYS A 85 8.67 -10.24 5.44
N SER A 86 7.67 -9.97 4.60
CA SER A 86 6.46 -10.78 4.47
C SER A 86 6.69 -12.20 3.92
N ASP A 87 7.83 -12.45 3.26
CA ASP A 87 8.13 -13.75 2.64
C ASP A 87 9.12 -14.60 3.45
N CYS A 88 9.99 -13.98 4.25
CA CYS A 88 11.06 -14.70 4.96
C CYS A 88 11.29 -14.26 6.41
N GLU A 89 10.44 -13.37 6.93
CA GLU A 89 10.41 -12.92 8.32
C GLU A 89 11.69 -12.24 8.83
N GLU A 90 12.65 -11.98 7.94
CA GLU A 90 13.88 -11.27 8.26
C GLU A 90 13.60 -9.79 8.53
N GLN A 91 14.32 -9.20 9.49
CA GLN A 91 14.18 -7.78 9.81
C GLN A 91 14.57 -6.92 8.61
N LEU A 92 13.70 -5.98 8.28
CA LEU A 92 13.96 -4.94 7.30
C LEU A 92 14.85 -3.86 7.92
N ALA A 93 15.78 -3.33 7.12
CA ALA A 93 16.67 -2.28 7.60
C ALA A 93 15.87 -1.00 7.91
N ILE A 94 16.17 -0.36 9.04
CA ILE A 94 15.47 0.84 9.50
C ILE A 94 15.60 1.95 8.46
N GLU A 95 16.79 2.10 7.87
CA GLU A 95 17.08 3.09 6.83
C GLU A 95 16.18 2.92 5.60
N GLN A 96 15.80 1.67 5.27
CA GLN A 96 14.88 1.40 4.17
C GLN A 96 13.45 1.78 4.52
N LEU A 97 13.01 1.52 5.76
CA LEU A 97 11.68 1.90 6.25
C LEU A 97 11.54 3.42 6.43
N GLU A 98 12.61 4.12 6.76
CA GLU A 98 12.65 5.59 6.78
C GLU A 98 12.44 6.18 5.36
N GLN A 99 13.05 5.56 4.36
CA GLN A 99 12.86 5.94 2.96
C GLN A 99 11.42 5.63 2.49
N ASP A 100 10.98 4.38 2.65
CA ASP A 100 9.65 3.92 2.28
C ASP A 100 9.02 3.06 3.40
N PRO A 101 8.09 3.62 4.20
CA PRO A 101 7.41 2.89 5.27
C PRO A 101 6.40 1.85 4.75
N THR A 102 6.22 1.73 3.43
CA THR A 102 5.35 0.71 2.81
C THR A 102 6.12 -0.50 2.29
N LEU A 103 7.38 -0.64 2.69
CA LEU A 103 8.25 -1.74 2.26
C LEU A 103 7.88 -3.02 2.99
N GLN A 104 7.46 -4.04 2.22
CA GLN A 104 6.97 -5.31 2.78
C GLN A 104 7.99 -6.44 2.69
N ARG A 105 8.97 -6.33 1.79
CA ARG A 105 9.91 -7.41 1.46
C ARG A 105 11.34 -6.93 1.55
N CYS A 106 12.23 -7.80 2.02
CA CYS A 106 13.67 -7.53 1.93
C CYS A 106 14.12 -7.52 0.46
N PRO A 107 15.26 -6.89 0.11
CA PRO A 107 15.73 -6.80 -1.27
C PRO A 107 15.84 -8.14 -2.01
N ARG A 108 16.21 -9.21 -1.29
CA ARG A 108 16.29 -10.57 -1.83
C ARG A 108 14.92 -11.09 -2.26
N CYS A 109 13.93 -10.98 -1.38
CA CYS A 109 12.56 -11.45 -1.65
C CYS A 109 11.85 -10.57 -2.68
N GLU A 110 12.06 -9.26 -2.65
CA GLU A 110 11.54 -8.33 -3.66
C GLU A 110 12.07 -8.68 -5.06
N THR A 111 13.37 -8.99 -5.19
CA THR A 111 13.96 -9.43 -6.46
C THR A 111 13.31 -10.72 -6.98
N ARG A 112 13.01 -11.68 -6.09
CA ARG A 112 12.34 -12.93 -6.45
C ARG A 112 10.89 -12.69 -6.89
N TYR A 113 10.17 -11.85 -6.15
CA TYR A 113 8.78 -11.49 -6.43
C TYR A 113 8.64 -10.85 -7.82
N ARG A 114 9.49 -9.85 -8.14
CA ARG A 114 9.49 -9.19 -9.45
C ARG A 114 9.79 -10.16 -10.60
N LYS A 115 10.74 -11.07 -10.42
CA LYS A 115 11.08 -12.10 -11.43
C LYS A 115 9.93 -13.08 -11.66
N GLY A 116 9.15 -13.41 -10.63
CA GLY A 116 7.96 -14.25 -10.75
C GLY A 116 6.82 -13.58 -11.51
N PHE A 117 6.69 -12.26 -11.40
CA PHE A 117 5.68 -11.48 -12.14
C PHE A 117 5.94 -11.49 -13.66
N HIS A 118 7.21 -11.44 -14.09
CA HIS A 118 7.57 -11.53 -15.52
C HIS A 118 7.40 -12.93 -16.14
N ALA A 119 7.14 -13.98 -15.34
CA ALA A 119 6.92 -15.33 -15.85
C ALA A 119 5.48 -15.57 -16.30
N HIS A 120 4.54 -14.66 -16.02
CA HIS A 120 3.13 -14.73 -16.42
C HIS A 120 2.82 -13.84 -17.65
N GLU A 121 3.81 -13.56 -18.49
CA GLU A 121 3.68 -12.80 -19.75
C GLU A 121 4.32 -13.52 -20.96
N LEU A 122 4.45 -14.86 -20.92
CA LEU A 122 4.90 -15.67 -22.07
C LEU A 122 3.88 -16.76 -22.42
#